data_AF-A0A960N1I0-F1
#
_entry.id   AF-A0A960N1I0-F1
#
_cell.length_a   1.000
_cell.length_b   1.000
_cell.length_c   1.000
_cell.angle_alpha   90.00
_cell.angle_beta   90.00
_cell.angle_gamma   90.00
#
_symmetry.space_group_name_H-M   'P 1'
#
loop_
_entity.id
_entity.type
_entity.pdbx_description
1 polymer ?
#
loop_
_entity_poly.entity_id
_entity_poly.type
_entity_poly.pdbx_seq_one_letter_code
_entity_poly.pdbx_strand_id
1 'polypeptide(L)'
;MKLPLSLLSLFLLVSPATGEEGTPSALPPQLETLKANYEAAVARATAPLTDTYLRELDKLKAEYTKAGNLEAALEVDKILQSLKSPSPAGKADFQGLTLSQMSLDQFKAWLGTVTIVERDSPYLNRYRFVDGQIVSTRGDSDKEREHENASVAVGKLFVPFTSTNATITFNESLTKAEISYSTGGKFEGEITVKE
;
A
#
# COMPACT_ATOMS: atom_id res chain seq x y z
N MET A 1 26.07 36.90 -56.57
CA MET A 1 25.01 37.88 -56.22
C MET A 1 25.08 38.15 -54.73
N LYS A 2 24.95 39.43 -54.33
CA LYS A 2 25.20 39.97 -52.98
C LYS A 2 23.86 40.23 -52.24
N LEU A 3 23.81 39.85 -50.94
CA LEU A 3 23.04 40.43 -49.81
C LEU A 3 21.47 40.45 -49.90
N PRO A 4 20.70 40.59 -48.79
CA PRO A 4 21.12 41.08 -47.47
C PRO A 4 20.70 40.29 -46.22
N LEU A 5 21.58 40.50 -45.23
CA LEU A 5 21.47 40.34 -43.79
C LEU A 5 20.32 41.22 -43.24
N SER A 6 19.38 40.65 -42.47
CA SER A 6 18.44 41.43 -41.66
C SER A 6 18.55 41.00 -40.20
N LEU A 7 19.12 41.90 -39.39
CA LEU A 7 19.07 41.92 -37.95
C LEU A 7 17.61 41.94 -37.48
N LEU A 8 17.26 41.04 -36.56
CA LEU A 8 16.08 41.22 -35.72
C LEU A 8 16.52 41.09 -34.25
N SER A 9 16.73 42.25 -33.63
CA SER A 9 16.95 42.38 -32.19
C SER A 9 15.68 41.95 -31.45
N LEU A 10 15.75 40.80 -30.77
CA LEU A 10 14.67 40.34 -29.90
C LEU A 10 15.01 40.74 -28.45
N PHE A 11 14.17 41.63 -27.90
CA PHE A 11 14.19 42.06 -26.51
C PHE A 11 14.05 40.86 -25.56
N LEU A 12 15.08 40.61 -24.75
CA LEU A 12 15.01 39.67 -23.63
C LEU A 12 14.34 40.37 -22.43
N LEU A 13 13.05 40.08 -22.20
CA LEU A 13 12.36 40.41 -20.97
C LEU A 13 12.90 39.54 -19.83
N VAL A 14 13.54 40.17 -18.86
CA VAL A 14 13.86 39.56 -17.55
C VAL A 14 12.58 39.56 -16.73
N SER A 15 12.00 38.38 -16.50
CA SER A 15 10.91 38.20 -15.54
C SER A 15 11.49 37.89 -14.16
N PRO A 16 10.98 38.49 -13.07
CA PRO A 16 11.41 38.15 -11.72
C PRO A 16 10.94 36.74 -11.36
N ALA A 17 11.86 35.93 -10.85
CA ALA A 17 11.58 34.60 -10.33
C ALA A 17 10.70 34.71 -9.08
N THR A 18 9.41 34.43 -9.22
CA THR A 18 8.52 34.12 -8.10
C THR A 18 8.94 32.75 -7.57
N GLY A 19 9.51 32.72 -6.36
CA GLY A 19 9.79 31.48 -5.65
C GLY A 19 8.47 30.82 -5.26
N GLU A 20 8.07 29.80 -6.01
CA GLU A 20 7.03 28.89 -5.58
C GLU A 20 7.64 27.88 -4.61
N GLU A 21 7.13 27.92 -3.38
CA GLU A 21 7.36 26.94 -2.34
C GLU A 21 6.97 25.56 -2.87
N GLY A 22 7.93 24.64 -2.83
CA GLY A 22 7.80 23.29 -3.35
C GLY A 22 6.69 22.51 -2.66
N THR A 23 5.56 22.39 -3.35
CA THR A 23 4.59 21.33 -3.08
C THR A 23 5.26 19.97 -3.34
N PRO A 24 5.07 18.95 -2.48
CA PRO A 24 5.59 17.63 -2.73
C PRO A 24 4.97 17.11 -4.03
N SER A 25 5.78 17.04 -5.07
CA SER A 25 5.41 16.61 -6.42
C SER A 25 4.73 15.24 -6.34
N ALA A 26 3.40 15.25 -6.45
CA ALA A 26 2.63 14.03 -6.68
C ALA A 26 3.13 13.43 -7.99
N LEU A 27 3.47 12.13 -7.98
CA LEU A 27 3.96 11.43 -9.17
C LEU A 27 2.95 11.63 -10.32
N PRO A 28 3.41 11.89 -11.55
CA PRO A 28 2.51 12.01 -12.69
C PRO A 28 1.59 10.79 -12.78
N PRO A 29 0.27 10.93 -13.04
CA PRO A 29 -0.68 9.80 -13.09
C PRO A 29 -0.26 8.66 -14.03
N GLN A 30 0.50 9.00 -15.07
CA GLN A 30 1.07 8.05 -16.03
C GLN A 30 2.10 7.10 -15.37
N LEU A 31 2.84 7.59 -14.38
CA LEU A 31 3.86 6.83 -13.66
C LEU A 31 3.22 5.84 -12.67
N GLU A 32 2.12 6.22 -12.02
CA GLU A 32 1.34 5.29 -11.19
C GLU A 32 0.77 4.14 -12.03
N THR A 33 0.21 4.47 -13.20
CA THR A 33 -0.29 3.46 -14.15
C THR A 33 0.83 2.53 -14.63
N LEU A 34 2.00 3.09 -14.96
CA LEU A 34 3.16 2.30 -15.39
C LEU A 34 3.65 1.37 -14.28
N LYS A 35 3.68 1.86 -13.03
CA LYS A 35 4.06 1.06 -11.86
C LYS A 35 3.08 -0.10 -11.65
N ALA A 36 1.78 0.16 -11.67
CA ALA A 36 0.76 -0.88 -11.54
C ALA A 36 0.87 -1.94 -12.65
N ASN A 37 1.09 -1.52 -13.89
CA ASN A 37 1.29 -2.43 -15.02
C ASN A 37 2.55 -3.29 -14.87
N TYR A 38 3.65 -2.69 -14.40
CA TYR A 38 4.89 -3.40 -14.12
C TYR A 38 4.69 -4.44 -13.01
N GLU A 39 4.09 -4.07 -11.88
CA GLU A 39 3.82 -4.98 -10.77
C GLU A 39 2.91 -6.14 -11.21
N ALA A 40 1.86 -5.86 -11.98
CA ALA A 40 0.98 -6.88 -12.55
C ALA A 40 1.69 -7.80 -13.55
N ALA A 41 2.66 -7.28 -14.31
CA ALA A 41 3.48 -8.08 -15.22
C ALA A 41 4.44 -8.99 -14.45
N VAL A 42 5.11 -8.46 -13.42
CA VAL A 42 5.99 -9.24 -12.53
C VAL A 42 5.19 -10.35 -11.87
N ALA A 43 4.03 -10.05 -11.27
CA ALA A 43 3.19 -11.06 -10.62
C ALA A 43 2.76 -12.18 -11.59
N ARG A 44 2.35 -11.85 -12.82
CA ARG A 44 1.99 -12.84 -13.84
C ARG A 44 3.19 -13.68 -14.28
N ALA A 45 4.37 -13.08 -14.38
CA ALA A 45 5.59 -13.77 -14.77
C ALA A 45 6.11 -14.70 -13.66
N THR A 46 5.98 -14.32 -12.39
CA THR A 46 6.50 -15.09 -11.26
C THR A 46 5.51 -16.11 -10.71
N ALA A 47 4.20 -15.93 -10.88
CA ALA A 47 3.18 -16.85 -10.36
C ALA A 47 3.41 -18.33 -10.76
N PRO A 48 3.69 -18.68 -12.03
CA PRO A 48 3.95 -20.07 -12.41
C PRO A 48 5.22 -20.66 -11.77
N LEU A 49 6.23 -19.83 -11.50
CA LEU A 49 7.44 -20.26 -10.80
C LEU A 49 7.12 -20.54 -9.34
N THR A 50 6.37 -19.66 -8.68
CA THR A 50 5.91 -19.86 -7.30
C THR A 50 5.07 -21.13 -7.17
N ASP A 51 4.13 -21.37 -8.08
CA ASP A 51 3.30 -22.59 -8.09
C ASP A 51 4.13 -23.86 -8.29
N THR A 52 5.18 -23.79 -9.11
CA THR A 52 6.09 -24.91 -9.31
C THR A 52 6.88 -25.19 -8.03
N TYR A 53 7.43 -24.15 -7.41
CA TYR A 53 8.16 -24.28 -6.15
C TYR A 53 7.30 -24.85 -5.03
N LEU A 54 6.06 -24.36 -4.86
CA LEU A 54 5.12 -24.89 -3.87
C LEU A 54 4.81 -26.37 -4.09
N ARG A 55 4.61 -26.80 -5.35
CA ARG A 55 4.39 -28.21 -5.68
C ARG A 55 5.60 -29.08 -5.37
N GLU A 56 6.82 -28.60 -5.64
CA GLU A 56 8.04 -29.33 -5.30
C GLU A 56 8.24 -29.44 -3.79
N LEU A 57 7.91 -28.39 -3.03
CA LEU A 57 7.93 -28.44 -1.56
C LEU A 57 6.89 -29.44 -1.00
N ASP A 58 5.68 -29.48 -1.55
CA ASP A 58 4.66 -30.47 -1.13
C ASP A 58 5.12 -31.92 -1.41
N LYS A 59 5.79 -32.16 -2.55
CA LYS A 59 6.41 -33.45 -2.85
C LYS A 59 7.52 -33.80 -1.85
N LEU A 60 8.42 -32.86 -1.58
CA LEU A 60 9.54 -33.05 -0.65
C LEU A 60 9.05 -33.37 0.77
N LYS A 61 8.00 -32.69 1.24
CA LYS A 61 7.33 -33.02 2.51
C LYS A 61 6.81 -34.45 2.53
N ALA A 62 6.15 -34.89 1.46
CA ALA A 62 5.63 -36.25 1.34
C ALA A 62 6.74 -37.30 1.32
N GLU A 63 7.88 -37.02 0.66
CA GLU A 63 9.06 -37.88 0.65
C GLU A 63 9.67 -38.04 2.05
N TYR A 64 9.88 -36.93 2.78
CA TYR A 64 10.39 -36.99 4.15
C TYR A 64 9.44 -37.72 5.09
N THR A 65 8.13 -37.54 4.94
CA THR A 65 7.13 -38.27 5.72
C THR A 65 7.21 -39.78 5.47
N LYS A 66 7.31 -40.20 4.20
CA LYS A 66 7.46 -41.62 3.82
C LYS A 66 8.76 -42.24 4.35
N ALA A 67 9.84 -41.45 4.40
CA ALA A 67 11.12 -41.87 4.94
C ALA A 67 11.17 -41.91 6.49
N GLY A 68 10.10 -41.51 7.18
CA GLY A 68 10.08 -41.38 8.64
C GLY A 68 10.88 -40.19 9.18
N ASN A 69 11.35 -39.29 8.31
CA ASN A 69 12.06 -38.08 8.70
C ASN A 69 11.05 -36.95 8.99
N LEU A 70 10.39 -37.07 10.15
CA LEU A 70 9.33 -36.14 10.53
C LEU A 70 9.84 -34.72 10.80
N GLU A 71 11.06 -34.56 11.30
CA GLU A 71 11.66 -33.25 11.55
C GLU A 71 11.83 -32.46 10.26
N ALA A 72 12.42 -33.06 9.22
CA ALA A 72 12.55 -32.42 7.92
C ALA A 72 11.19 -32.11 7.27
N ALA A 73 10.21 -33.01 7.42
CA ALA A 73 8.85 -32.77 6.93
C ALA A 73 8.18 -31.56 7.60
N LEU A 74 8.41 -31.36 8.90
CA LEU A 74 7.89 -30.20 9.64
C LEU A 74 8.55 -28.89 9.21
N GLU A 75 9.87 -28.89 8.96
CA GLU A 75 10.55 -27.70 8.44
C GLU A 75 10.03 -27.29 7.05
N VAL A 76 9.84 -28.27 6.16
CA VAL A 76 9.21 -28.00 4.85
C VAL A 76 7.79 -27.48 5.01
N ASP A 77 7.02 -28.01 5.96
CA ASP A 77 5.67 -27.53 6.25
C ASP A 77 5.64 -26.07 6.72
N LYS A 78 6.58 -25.66 7.58
CA LYS A 78 6.72 -24.25 7.99
C LYS A 78 6.98 -23.32 6.81
N ILE A 79 7.86 -23.75 5.88
CA ILE A 79 8.16 -23.00 4.66
C ILE A 79 6.91 -22.92 3.76
N LEU A 80 6.19 -24.03 3.59
CA LEU A 80 4.94 -24.04 2.84
C LEU A 80 3.91 -23.11 3.47
N GLN A 81 3.76 -23.10 4.79
CA GLN A 81 2.82 -22.24 5.49
C GLN A 81 3.18 -20.76 5.35
N SER A 82 4.47 -20.39 5.40
CA SER A 82 4.91 -19.00 5.23
C SER A 82 4.76 -18.48 3.80
N LEU A 83 4.74 -19.38 2.80
CA LEU A 83 4.55 -19.03 1.39
C LEU A 83 3.08 -19.09 0.93
N LYS A 84 2.28 -20.03 1.47
CA LYS A 84 0.86 -20.21 1.13
C LYS A 84 -0.05 -19.24 1.87
N SER A 85 0.33 -18.91 3.11
CA SER A 85 -0.33 -17.84 3.82
C SER A 85 0.28 -16.53 3.31
N PRO A 86 -0.49 -15.57 2.79
CA PRO A 86 0.00 -14.19 2.70
C PRO A 86 0.29 -13.79 4.15
N SER A 87 1.54 -13.96 4.59
CA SER A 87 2.01 -13.91 5.98
C SER A 87 0.91 -13.50 6.95
N PRO A 88 0.25 -14.44 7.65
CA PRO A 88 -0.72 -14.04 8.65
C PRO A 88 0.14 -13.30 9.66
N ALA A 89 -0.07 -11.99 9.77
CA ALA A 89 0.61 -11.09 10.67
C ALA A 89 0.79 -11.79 12.02
N GLY A 90 1.92 -12.48 12.17
CA GLY A 90 2.05 -13.56 13.12
C GLY A 90 2.47 -12.93 14.41
N LYS A 91 1.54 -12.21 15.07
CA LYS A 91 1.84 -11.25 16.15
C LYS A 91 3.20 -10.61 15.91
N ALA A 92 3.41 -10.03 14.73
CA ALA A 92 4.64 -9.31 14.48
C ALA A 92 4.67 -8.23 15.55
N ASP A 93 5.68 -8.30 16.42
CA ASP A 93 5.83 -7.35 17.50
C ASP A 93 6.27 -6.03 16.86
N PHE A 94 5.28 -5.23 16.48
CA PHE A 94 5.48 -3.91 15.90
C PHE A 94 5.84 -2.88 16.98
N GLN A 95 6.04 -3.29 18.24
CA GLN A 95 6.41 -2.39 19.33
C GLN A 95 7.77 -1.76 19.04
N GLY A 96 7.79 -0.42 19.01
CA GLY A 96 9.00 0.37 18.81
C GLY A 96 9.47 0.51 17.36
N LEU A 97 8.79 -0.12 16.40
CA LEU A 97 9.02 0.12 14.97
C LEU A 97 8.32 1.41 14.54
N THR A 98 9.07 2.30 13.90
CA THR A 98 8.51 3.52 13.28
C THR A 98 8.22 3.29 11.80
N LEU A 99 7.40 4.17 11.19
CA LEU A 99 7.08 4.09 9.76
C LEU A 99 8.32 4.03 8.86
N SER A 100 9.33 4.86 9.12
CA SER A 100 10.56 4.89 8.32
C SER A 100 11.40 3.60 8.41
N GLN A 101 11.17 2.78 9.43
CA GLN A 101 11.86 1.50 9.63
C GLN A 101 11.11 0.32 9.00
N MET A 102 9.85 0.52 8.60
CA MET A 102 9.01 -0.54 8.04
C MET A 102 9.22 -0.71 6.53
N SER A 103 9.35 -1.96 6.10
CA SER A 103 9.10 -2.33 4.70
C SER A 103 7.61 -2.25 4.38
N LEU A 104 7.26 -2.23 3.08
CA LEU A 104 5.87 -2.25 2.64
C LEU A 104 5.11 -3.48 3.16
N ASP A 105 5.77 -4.65 3.20
CA ASP A 105 5.16 -5.89 3.68
C ASP A 105 4.93 -5.86 5.19
N GLN A 106 5.88 -5.30 5.95
CA GLN A 106 5.72 -5.08 7.39
C GLN A 106 4.57 -4.10 7.67
N PHE A 107 4.46 -3.03 6.89
CA PHE A 107 3.38 -2.05 7.02
C PHE A 107 2.02 -2.67 6.69
N LYS A 108 1.91 -3.47 5.62
CA LYS A 108 0.69 -4.23 5.28
C LYS A 108 0.32 -5.23 6.36
N ALA A 109 1.29 -5.95 6.91
CA ALA A 109 1.07 -6.86 8.02
C ALA A 109 0.55 -6.11 9.27
N TRP A 110 1.12 -4.94 9.57
CA TRP A 110 0.66 -4.07 10.66
C TRP A 110 -0.77 -3.54 10.42
N LEU A 111 -1.10 -3.11 9.20
CA LEU A 111 -2.47 -2.72 8.85
C LEU A 111 -3.47 -3.85 9.08
N GLY A 112 -3.04 -5.10 8.89
CA GLY A 112 -3.85 -6.28 9.18
C GLY A 112 -4.24 -6.43 10.65
N THR A 113 -3.48 -5.82 11.58
CA THR A 113 -3.71 -5.90 13.03
C THR A 113 -4.47 -4.71 13.61
N VAL A 114 -4.77 -3.68 12.81
CA VAL A 114 -5.42 -2.46 13.29
C VAL A 114 -6.73 -2.14 12.56
N THR A 115 -7.55 -1.32 13.21
CA THR A 115 -8.71 -0.66 12.65
C THR A 115 -8.52 0.85 12.79
N ILE A 116 -8.69 1.59 11.70
CA ILE A 116 -8.63 3.05 11.69
C ILE A 116 -10.06 3.59 11.75
N VAL A 117 -10.38 4.40 12.75
CA VAL A 117 -11.71 4.97 12.96
C VAL A 117 -11.62 6.49 12.84
N GLU A 118 -12.40 7.08 11.95
CA GLU A 118 -12.54 8.53 11.87
C GLU A 118 -13.15 9.11 13.14
N ARG A 119 -12.58 10.20 13.63
CA ARG A 119 -13.14 11.04 14.69
C ARG A 119 -13.73 12.31 14.09
N ASP A 120 -14.78 12.81 14.73
CA ASP A 120 -15.46 14.07 14.42
C ASP A 120 -16.01 14.19 12.98
N SER A 121 -16.12 13.04 12.29
CA SER A 121 -16.75 12.90 10.99
C SER A 121 -18.24 12.57 11.17
N PRO A 122 -19.16 13.13 10.36
CA PRO A 122 -20.58 12.80 10.44
C PRO A 122 -20.87 11.33 10.13
N TYR A 123 -19.94 10.65 9.44
CA TYR A 123 -20.12 9.25 9.02
C TYR A 123 -19.26 8.26 9.79
N LEU A 124 -18.30 8.71 10.62
CA LEU A 124 -17.42 7.87 11.44
C LEU A 124 -16.93 6.61 10.69
N ASN A 125 -16.30 6.77 9.51
CA ASN A 125 -15.86 5.61 8.74
C ASN A 125 -14.81 4.80 9.51
N ARG A 126 -14.94 3.49 9.44
CA ARG A 126 -13.97 2.50 9.94
C ARG A 126 -13.28 1.83 8.77
N TYR A 127 -11.96 1.81 8.76
CA TYR A 127 -11.14 1.19 7.73
C TYR A 127 -10.36 0.01 8.31
N ARG A 128 -10.33 -1.09 7.56
CA ARG A 128 -9.57 -2.30 7.91
C ARG A 128 -8.83 -2.81 6.68
N PHE A 129 -7.66 -3.42 6.93
CA PHE A 129 -6.98 -4.23 5.94
C PHE A 129 -7.29 -5.71 6.21
N VAL A 130 -7.89 -6.39 5.23
CA VAL A 130 -8.35 -7.78 5.32
C VAL A 130 -7.98 -8.47 4.02
N ASP A 131 -7.25 -9.58 4.12
CA ASP A 131 -6.86 -10.42 2.96
C ASP A 131 -6.24 -9.65 1.78
N GLY A 132 -5.44 -8.64 2.08
CA GLY A 132 -4.77 -7.80 1.08
C GLY A 132 -5.61 -6.66 0.52
N GLN A 133 -6.85 -6.50 0.96
CA GLN A 133 -7.79 -5.46 0.52
C GLN A 133 -8.11 -4.47 1.64
N ILE A 134 -8.45 -3.24 1.25
CA ILE A 134 -9.02 -2.25 2.17
C ILE A 134 -10.54 -2.39 2.15
N VAL A 135 -11.12 -2.52 3.34
CA VAL A 135 -12.56 -2.56 3.58
C VAL A 135 -12.94 -1.36 4.43
N SER A 136 -14.05 -0.69 4.09
CA SER A 136 -14.62 0.37 4.92
C SER A 136 -16.07 0.09 5.34
N THR A 137 -16.43 0.58 6.52
CA THR A 137 -17.79 0.53 7.07
C THR A 137 -18.15 1.91 7.59
N ARG A 138 -19.34 2.44 7.26
CA ARG A 138 -19.78 3.72 7.83
C ARG A 138 -20.28 3.49 9.25
N GLY A 139 -20.16 4.49 10.12
CA GLY A 139 -20.70 4.44 11.48
C GLY A 139 -22.23 4.27 11.53
N ASP A 140 -22.93 4.67 10.47
CA ASP A 140 -24.39 4.56 10.32
C ASP A 140 -24.86 3.34 9.53
N SER A 141 -23.96 2.41 9.17
CA SER A 141 -24.30 1.23 8.38
C SER A 141 -23.35 0.07 8.65
N ASP A 142 -23.88 -1.12 8.90
CA ASP A 142 -23.07 -2.33 9.08
C ASP A 142 -22.57 -2.95 7.75
N LYS A 143 -23.01 -2.41 6.61
CA LYS A 143 -22.55 -2.89 5.30
C LYS A 143 -21.09 -2.51 5.06
N GLU A 144 -20.28 -3.53 4.84
CA GLU A 144 -18.89 -3.39 4.41
C GLU A 144 -18.82 -2.99 2.92
N ARG A 145 -17.80 -2.21 2.59
CA ARG A 145 -17.46 -1.80 1.24
C ARG A 145 -16.03 -2.21 0.97
N GLU A 146 -15.84 -3.09 -0.01
CA GLU A 146 -14.52 -3.46 -0.52
C GLU A 146 -14.04 -2.41 -1.52
N HIS A 147 -12.75 -2.11 -1.48
CA HIS A 147 -12.13 -1.10 -2.34
C HIS A 147 -11.06 -1.75 -3.23
N GLU A 148 -11.48 -2.35 -4.35
CA GLU A 148 -10.60 -3.07 -5.29
C GLU A 148 -9.46 -2.21 -5.84
N ASN A 149 -9.70 -0.91 -6.01
CA ASN A 149 -8.71 0.05 -6.52
C ASN A 149 -7.98 0.82 -5.41
N ALA A 150 -8.10 0.36 -4.16
CA ALA A 150 -7.32 0.94 -3.08
C ALA A 150 -5.84 0.61 -3.23
N SER A 151 -4.98 1.55 -2.83
CA SER A 151 -3.53 1.35 -2.87
C SER A 151 -2.90 1.61 -1.51
N VAL A 152 -1.81 0.89 -1.25
CA VAL A 152 -1.05 0.95 0.00
C VAL A 152 0.39 1.34 -0.33
N ALA A 153 0.86 2.40 0.31
CA ALA A 153 2.26 2.76 0.40
C ALA A 153 2.65 2.84 1.88
N VAL A 154 3.95 2.74 2.20
CA VAL A 154 4.40 2.88 3.59
C VAL A 154 3.93 4.24 4.14
N GLY A 155 3.15 4.20 5.22
CA GLY A 155 2.59 5.39 5.86
C GLY A 155 1.40 6.04 5.16
N LYS A 156 0.86 5.44 4.08
CA LYS A 156 -0.26 6.03 3.33
C LYS A 156 -1.20 4.99 2.72
N LEU A 157 -2.50 5.25 2.82
CA LEU A 157 -3.55 4.52 2.11
C LEU A 157 -4.31 5.46 1.20
N PHE A 158 -4.65 4.98 0.02
CA PHE A 158 -5.57 5.63 -0.88
C PHE A 158 -6.80 4.74 -1.04
N VAL A 159 -7.97 5.28 -0.74
CA VAL A 159 -9.24 4.55 -0.71
C VAL A 159 -10.26 5.25 -1.62
N PRO A 160 -10.49 4.73 -2.83
CA PRO A 160 -11.43 5.33 -3.75
C PRO A 160 -12.88 5.01 -3.37
N PHE A 161 -13.75 6.03 -3.42
CA PHE A 161 -15.19 5.89 -3.37
C PHE A 161 -15.81 6.37 -4.68
N THR A 162 -17.09 6.07 -4.90
CA THR A 162 -17.80 6.42 -6.14
C THR A 162 -17.77 7.91 -6.46
N SER A 163 -17.79 8.78 -5.44
CA SER A 163 -17.88 10.25 -5.60
C SER A 163 -16.77 11.03 -4.90
N THR A 164 -15.84 10.36 -4.23
CA THR A 164 -14.75 11.01 -3.47
C THR A 164 -13.61 10.00 -3.26
N ASN A 165 -12.43 10.46 -2.87
CA ASN A 165 -11.33 9.59 -2.50
C ASN A 165 -10.86 9.96 -1.10
N ALA A 166 -10.66 8.97 -0.23
CA ALA A 166 -9.99 9.20 1.04
C ALA A 166 -8.49 8.89 0.90
N THR A 167 -7.68 9.76 1.48
CA THR A 167 -6.25 9.54 1.70
C THR A 167 -6.00 9.49 3.19
N ILE A 168 -5.52 8.35 3.67
CA ILE A 168 -5.20 8.11 5.08
C ILE A 168 -3.68 8.18 5.22
N THR A 169 -3.17 9.14 6.00
CA THR A 169 -1.73 9.32 6.23
C THR A 169 -1.42 9.03 7.68
N PHE A 170 -0.44 8.17 7.94
CA PHE A 170 -0.06 7.75 9.28
C PHE A 170 1.10 8.62 9.78
N ASN A 171 1.13 8.88 11.09
CA ASN A 171 2.28 9.51 11.70
C ASN A 171 3.43 8.50 11.91
N GLU A 172 4.65 9.03 12.10
CA GLU A 172 5.88 8.21 12.22
C GLU A 172 5.79 7.12 13.30
N SER A 173 5.07 7.39 14.40
CA SER A 173 4.92 6.48 15.53
C SER A 173 3.74 5.51 15.40
N LEU A 174 2.99 5.51 14.28
CA LEU A 174 1.84 4.63 14.05
C LEU A 174 0.72 4.72 15.10
N THR A 175 0.61 5.85 15.78
CA THR A 175 -0.39 6.08 16.85
C THR A 175 -1.57 6.92 16.39
N LYS A 176 -1.40 7.66 15.28
CA LYS A 176 -2.43 8.52 14.72
C LYS A 176 -2.46 8.42 13.20
N ALA A 177 -3.62 8.66 12.62
CA ALA A 177 -3.78 8.89 11.20
C ALA A 177 -4.50 10.23 10.93
N GLU A 178 -4.27 10.83 9.78
CA GLU A 178 -5.11 11.90 9.21
C GLU A 178 -5.85 11.33 7.99
N ILE A 179 -7.17 11.47 7.97
CA ILE A 179 -8.00 11.13 6.81
C ILE A 179 -8.38 12.42 6.10
N SER A 180 -8.01 12.53 4.83
CA SER A 180 -8.37 13.65 3.96
C SER A 180 -9.21 13.18 2.79
N TYR A 181 -10.24 13.94 2.46
CA TYR A 181 -11.14 13.63 1.34
C TYR A 181 -10.91 14.56 0.17
N SER A 182 -10.95 14.03 -1.05
CA SER A 182 -10.75 14.83 -2.27
C SER A 182 -11.83 15.90 -2.48
N THR A 183 -13.02 15.70 -1.93
CA THR A 183 -14.12 16.68 -1.92
C THR A 183 -13.99 17.75 -0.83
N GLY A 184 -12.90 17.71 -0.05
CA GLY A 184 -12.71 18.53 1.14
C GLY A 184 -13.10 17.78 2.43
N GLY A 185 -12.56 18.25 3.55
CA GLY A 185 -12.67 17.60 4.85
C GLY A 185 -11.38 16.90 5.26
N LYS A 186 -10.99 17.14 6.51
CA LYS A 186 -9.86 16.49 7.18
C LYS A 186 -10.32 16.05 8.56
N PHE A 187 -10.03 14.80 8.88
CA PHE A 187 -10.47 14.17 10.13
C PHE A 187 -9.28 13.44 10.76
N GLU A 188 -9.24 13.42 12.09
CA GLU A 188 -8.28 12.58 12.81
C GLU A 188 -8.77 11.12 12.77
N GLY A 189 -7.83 10.21 12.56
CA GLY A 189 -8.05 8.77 12.60
C GLY A 189 -7.47 8.19 13.87
N GLU A 190 -8.32 7.58 14.68
CA GLU A 190 -7.91 6.76 15.82
C GLU A 190 -7.54 5.36 15.35
N ILE A 191 -6.38 4.88 15.77
CA ILE A 191 -5.88 3.55 15.45
C ILE A 191 -6.15 2.65 16.65
N THR A 192 -6.94 1.61 16.44
CA THR A 192 -7.28 0.60 17.45
C THR A 192 -6.72 -0.74 17.04
N VAL A 193 -6.10 -1.47 17.96
CA VAL A 193 -5.61 -2.84 17.71
C VAL A 193 -6.82 -3.77 17.68
N LYS A 194 -6.89 -4.68 16.70
CA LYS A 194 -7.89 -5.75 16.67
C LYS A 194 -7.62 -6.69 17.84
N GLU A 195 -8.63 -6.90 18.69
CA GLU A 195 -8.58 -7.90 19.76
C GLU A 195 -8.49 -9.33 19.23
#